data_AF-A0A0G0JR00-F1
#
_entry.id   AF-A0A0G0JR00-F1
#
_cell.length_a   1.000
_cell.length_b   1.000
_cell.length_c   1.000
_cell.angle_alpha   90.00
_cell.angle_beta   90.00
_cell.angle_gamma   90.00
#
_symmetry.space_group_name_H-M   'P 1'
#
loop_
_entity.id
_entity.type
_entity.pdbx_description
1 polymer ?
#
loop_
_entity_poly.entity_id
_entity_poly.type
_entity_poly.pdbx_seq_one_letter_code
_entity_poly.pdbx_strand_id
1 'polypeptide(L)'
;MPRNKVLISFAILTILIPVVLFFVSKNFSLKKPATVTPSPTSRALSLEEQINNCSITKEGNPLVNDVQVFKTGEKEAMVGTFRANINKVYPDSTKLSPSIELVSPRGDQTHTFRVTEEKGLVYDAVNQKDLKLTDLKPGLTVAASFNCFPDQNNLFKITQISVTSEIK
;
A
#
# COMPACT_ATOMS: atom_id res chain seq x y z
N MET A 1 -58.48 4.70 -2.14
CA MET A 1 -59.21 4.73 -3.44
C MET A 1 -59.85 6.11 -3.60
N PRO A 2 -59.98 6.66 -4.82
CA PRO A 2 -58.93 7.10 -5.73
C PRO A 2 -59.16 8.58 -6.18
N ARG A 3 -58.18 9.19 -6.85
CA ARG A 3 -58.40 9.90 -8.14
C ARG A 3 -57.09 10.41 -8.73
N ASN A 4 -56.59 9.61 -9.67
CA ASN A 4 -55.78 10.02 -10.81
C ASN A 4 -56.35 11.26 -11.49
N LYS A 5 -55.45 12.17 -11.88
CA LYS A 5 -55.51 12.95 -13.13
C LYS A 5 -54.06 13.03 -13.66
N VAL A 6 -53.70 12.40 -14.80
CA VAL A 6 -53.91 12.85 -16.20
C VAL A 6 -53.00 14.08 -16.46
N LEU A 7 -52.11 14.19 -17.46
CA LEU A 7 -51.76 13.47 -18.70
C LEU A 7 -50.57 14.26 -19.33
N ILE A 8 -49.82 13.65 -20.28
CA ILE A 8 -49.24 14.29 -21.52
C ILE A 8 -48.08 15.30 -21.32
N SER A 9 -46.98 15.35 -22.08
CA SER A 9 -46.56 14.67 -23.32
C SER A 9 -45.13 15.05 -23.71
N PHE A 10 -44.56 14.22 -24.60
CA PHE A 10 -43.64 14.50 -25.73
C PHE A 10 -42.40 15.39 -25.52
N ALA A 11 -41.22 14.78 -25.72
CA ALA A 11 -40.32 15.20 -26.80
C ALA A 11 -39.29 14.10 -27.09
N ILE A 12 -39.49 13.43 -28.22
CA ILE A 12 -38.51 12.58 -28.90
C ILE A 12 -37.48 13.53 -29.54
N LEU A 13 -36.19 13.35 -29.28
CA LEU A 13 -35.15 13.91 -30.14
C LEU A 13 -34.12 12.82 -30.47
N THR A 14 -34.45 12.07 -31.51
CA THR A 14 -33.53 11.31 -32.35
C THR A 14 -32.53 12.25 -33.01
N ILE A 15 -31.23 12.00 -32.84
CA ILE A 15 -30.20 12.50 -33.76
C ILE A 15 -29.41 11.29 -34.26
N LEU A 16 -29.77 10.86 -35.47
CA LEU A 16 -28.92 10.07 -36.36
C LEU A 16 -27.75 10.95 -36.81
N ILE A 17 -26.52 10.43 -36.72
CA ILE A 17 -25.41 10.91 -37.54
C ILE A 17 -24.75 9.69 -38.19
N PRO A 18 -24.99 9.43 -39.49
CA PRO A 18 -24.04 8.73 -40.33
C PRO A 18 -23.19 9.76 -41.07
N VAL A 19 -21.86 9.61 -41.12
CA VAL A 19 -21.09 9.81 -42.35
C VAL A 19 -19.76 9.07 -42.21
N VAL A 20 -19.56 8.22 -43.21
CA VAL A 20 -18.44 7.36 -43.57
C VAL A 20 -17.28 8.21 -44.11
N LEU A 21 -16.03 7.77 -43.96
CA LEU A 21 -15.07 7.52 -45.06
C LEU A 21 -13.59 7.57 -44.61
N PHE A 22 -12.92 6.45 -44.88
CA PHE A 22 -11.59 6.29 -45.48
C PHE A 22 -10.38 6.94 -44.79
N PHE A 23 -9.36 6.13 -44.48
CA PHE A 23 -8.16 6.07 -45.33
C PHE A 23 -7.37 4.77 -45.10
N VAL A 24 -6.70 4.41 -46.20
CA VAL A 24 -6.06 3.15 -46.56
C VAL A 24 -4.65 3.04 -46.00
N SER A 25 -4.29 1.81 -45.61
CA SER A 25 -2.99 1.12 -45.58
C SER A 25 -1.70 1.90 -45.31
N LYS A 26 -0.97 1.48 -44.26
CA LYS A 26 0.51 1.47 -44.26
C LYS A 26 1.08 0.17 -43.67
N ASN A 27 1.61 -0.65 -44.57
CA ASN A 27 2.77 -1.54 -44.47
C ASN A 27 3.23 -1.98 -43.07
N PHE A 28 2.85 -3.21 -42.70
CA PHE A 28 3.49 -3.98 -41.64
C PHE A 28 4.80 -4.57 -42.19
N SER A 29 5.94 -3.95 -41.90
CA SER A 29 7.25 -4.60 -42.02
C SER A 29 7.57 -5.27 -40.69
N LEU A 30 7.54 -6.61 -40.66
CA LEU A 30 8.09 -7.40 -39.55
C LEU A 30 9.60 -7.12 -39.44
N LYS A 31 10.00 -6.28 -38.48
CA LYS A 31 11.36 -6.29 -37.95
C LYS A 31 11.45 -7.38 -36.88
N LYS A 32 12.40 -8.29 -37.12
CA LYS A 32 12.87 -9.38 -36.25
C LYS A 32 12.92 -8.95 -34.77
N PRO A 33 12.28 -9.67 -33.83
CA PRO A 33 12.33 -9.30 -32.42
C PRO A 33 13.75 -9.45 -31.89
N ALA A 34 14.23 -8.41 -31.22
CA ALA A 34 15.46 -8.45 -30.44
C ALA A 34 15.29 -9.49 -29.32
N THR A 35 16.26 -10.39 -29.19
CA THR A 35 16.38 -11.31 -28.07
C THR A 35 16.59 -10.48 -26.80
N VAL A 36 15.51 -10.25 -26.06
CA VAL A 36 15.56 -9.64 -24.74
C VAL A 36 16.02 -10.72 -23.77
N THR A 37 17.25 -10.61 -23.29
CA THR A 37 17.74 -11.42 -22.17
C THR A 37 16.80 -11.18 -20.98
N PRO A 38 16.13 -12.20 -20.42
CA PRO A 38 15.30 -12.00 -19.24
C PRO A 38 16.21 -11.63 -18.07
N SER A 39 16.03 -10.41 -17.57
CA SER A 39 16.52 -9.99 -16.26
C SER A 39 16.03 -10.99 -15.20
N PRO A 40 16.83 -11.38 -14.20
CA PRO A 40 16.43 -12.41 -13.25
C PRO A 40 15.12 -12.02 -12.59
N THR A 41 14.08 -12.81 -12.88
CA THR A 41 12.77 -12.74 -12.25
C THR A 41 12.98 -12.92 -10.75
N SER A 42 12.97 -11.83 -9.99
CA SER A 42 12.70 -11.88 -8.56
C SER A 42 11.44 -12.72 -8.40
N ARG A 43 11.56 -13.90 -7.77
CA ARG A 43 10.40 -14.71 -7.44
C ARG A 43 9.42 -13.80 -6.70
N ALA A 44 8.28 -13.52 -7.33
CA ALA A 44 7.14 -12.96 -6.64
C ALA A 44 6.75 -14.02 -5.60
N LEU A 45 7.20 -13.80 -4.36
CA LEU A 45 6.63 -14.50 -3.23
C LEU A 45 5.12 -14.23 -3.27
N SER A 46 4.34 -15.28 -3.08
CA SER A 46 2.89 -15.19 -3.02
C SER A 46 2.50 -13.99 -2.15
N LEU A 47 1.72 -13.08 -2.70
CA LEU A 47 1.31 -11.81 -2.08
C LEU A 47 0.63 -12.04 -0.71
N GLU A 48 0.17 -13.27 -0.44
CA GLU A 48 -0.48 -13.68 0.79
C GLU A 48 0.48 -14.15 1.90
N GLU A 49 1.74 -14.48 1.58
CA GLU A 49 2.65 -15.20 2.49
C GLU A 49 3.69 -14.29 3.19
N GLN A 50 3.73 -13.00 2.88
CA GLN A 50 4.74 -12.06 3.40
C GLN A 50 4.20 -10.93 4.27
N ILE A 51 2.89 -10.88 4.47
CA ILE A 51 2.27 -9.77 5.17
C ILE A 51 2.47 -10.01 6.67
N ASN A 52 3.31 -9.18 7.30
CA ASN A 52 3.52 -9.11 8.75
C ASN A 52 4.08 -10.42 9.37
N ASN A 53 5.35 -10.74 9.11
CA ASN A 53 6.07 -11.82 9.79
C ASN A 53 7.33 -11.27 10.48
N CYS A 54 7.70 -11.83 11.65
CA CYS A 54 8.96 -11.55 12.35
C CYS A 54 10.22 -11.73 11.52
N SER A 55 10.19 -12.46 10.40
CA SER A 55 11.35 -12.57 9.51
C SER A 55 11.85 -11.21 8.98
N ILE A 56 10.98 -10.19 8.96
CA ILE A 56 11.33 -8.83 8.55
C ILE A 56 12.22 -8.10 9.55
N THR A 57 12.27 -8.53 10.82
CA THR A 57 13.06 -7.87 11.88
C THR A 57 14.52 -8.34 11.91
N LYS A 58 14.91 -9.21 10.97
CA LYS A 58 16.27 -9.76 10.90
C LYS A 58 17.31 -8.67 10.62
N GLU A 59 18.50 -8.87 11.21
CA GLU A 59 19.68 -8.06 10.93
C GLU A 59 19.96 -7.99 9.43
N GLY A 60 20.30 -6.80 8.94
CA GLY A 60 20.56 -6.55 7.52
C GLY A 60 19.34 -6.14 6.70
N ASN A 61 18.12 -6.10 7.27
CA ASN A 61 16.99 -5.47 6.61
C ASN A 61 17.15 -3.93 6.61
N PRO A 62 17.25 -3.25 5.46
CA PRO A 62 17.44 -1.80 5.37
C PRO A 62 16.27 -0.94 5.87
N LEU A 63 15.10 -1.52 6.16
CA LEU A 63 14.03 -0.84 6.89
C LEU A 63 14.30 -0.77 8.39
N VAL A 64 14.95 -1.78 8.96
CA VAL A 64 15.19 -1.92 10.40
C VAL A 64 16.19 -0.87 10.86
N ASN A 65 15.75 -0.01 11.77
CA ASN A 65 16.57 1.02 12.39
C ASN A 65 17.08 0.57 13.76
N ASP A 66 16.21 -0.02 14.58
CA ASP A 66 16.56 -0.59 15.89
C ASP A 66 15.67 -1.79 16.23
N VAL A 67 16.22 -2.78 16.95
CA VAL A 67 15.49 -3.95 17.47
C VAL A 67 16.02 -4.32 18.84
N GLN A 68 15.10 -4.45 19.80
CA GLN A 68 15.35 -4.99 21.12
C GLN A 68 14.64 -6.33 21.27
N VAL A 69 15.36 -7.33 21.78
CA VAL A 69 14.86 -8.69 21.97
C VAL A 69 14.73 -8.98 23.46
N PHE A 70 13.52 -9.32 23.89
CA PHE A 70 13.21 -9.73 25.26
C PHE A 70 12.99 -11.24 25.30
N LYS A 71 13.70 -11.92 26.20
CA LYS A 71 13.54 -13.36 26.42
C LYS A 71 13.06 -13.63 27.84
N THR A 72 12.04 -14.47 27.99
CA THR A 72 11.52 -14.90 29.30
C THR A 72 11.20 -16.38 29.24
N GLY A 73 12.12 -17.20 29.76
CA GLY A 73 12.10 -18.64 29.57
C GLY A 73 12.24 -18.97 28.09
N GLU A 74 11.30 -19.75 27.55
CA GLU A 74 11.25 -20.10 26.12
C GLU A 74 10.57 -19.03 25.25
N LYS A 75 10.02 -17.96 25.86
CA LYS A 75 9.31 -16.91 25.12
C LYS A 75 10.26 -15.82 24.64
N GLU A 76 10.08 -15.39 23.40
CA GLU A 76 10.78 -14.28 22.76
C GLU A 76 9.78 -13.20 22.29
N ALA A 77 10.11 -11.95 22.52
CA ALA A 77 9.43 -10.80 21.95
C ALA A 77 10.46 -9.82 21.39
N MET A 78 10.16 -9.27 20.22
CA MET A 78 10.98 -8.24 19.59
C MET A 78 10.18 -6.95 19.54
N VAL A 79 10.77 -5.84 19.95
CA VAL A 79 10.22 -4.50 19.70
C VAL A 79 11.25 -3.72 18.93
N GLY A 80 10.82 -2.82 18.07
CA GLY A 80 11.78 -2.06 17.30
C GLY A 80 11.16 -0.93 16.52
N THR A 81 12.02 -0.30 15.72
CA THR A 81 11.63 0.80 14.85
C THR A 81 12.13 0.55 13.44
N PHE A 82 11.27 0.84 12.47
CA PHE A 82 11.67 1.04 11.09
C PHE A 82 11.91 2.51 10.81
N ARG A 83 12.86 2.81 9.93
CA ARG A 83 12.97 4.12 9.29
C ARG A 83 12.68 3.94 7.81
N ALA A 84 11.68 4.66 7.30
CA ALA A 84 11.19 4.43 5.95
C ALA A 84 10.59 5.70 5.33
N ASN A 85 10.38 5.66 4.01
CA ASN A 85 9.53 6.58 3.29
C ASN A 85 8.21 5.90 2.94
N ILE A 86 7.11 6.64 2.98
CA ILE A 86 5.81 6.16 2.49
C ILE A 86 5.88 6.06 0.98
N ASN A 87 5.60 4.88 0.41
CA ASN A 87 5.40 4.76 -1.03
C ASN A 87 3.91 4.87 -1.39
N LYS A 88 3.06 4.14 -0.66
CA LYS A 88 1.62 4.10 -0.94
C LYS A 88 0.83 3.71 0.30
N VAL A 89 -0.38 4.26 0.39
CA VAL A 89 -1.38 3.86 1.37
C VAL A 89 -2.53 3.20 0.62
N TYR A 90 -2.96 2.05 1.11
CA TYR A 90 -4.12 1.32 0.63
C TYR A 90 -5.21 1.44 1.69
N PRO A 91 -6.01 2.53 1.67
CA PRO A 91 -7.14 2.67 2.58
C PRO A 91 -8.13 1.54 2.30
N ASP A 92 -8.66 0.97 3.38
CA ASP A 92 -9.57 -0.18 3.44
C ASP A 92 -10.36 -0.40 2.14
N SER A 93 -10.00 -1.45 1.40
CA SER A 93 -10.89 -1.92 0.32
C SER A 93 -11.92 -2.84 0.98
N THR A 94 -13.14 -2.91 0.45
CA THR A 94 -14.29 -3.62 1.04
C THR A 94 -14.10 -5.12 1.39
N LYS A 95 -12.89 -5.67 1.26
CA LYS A 95 -12.49 -7.04 1.61
C LYS A 95 -11.09 -7.19 2.24
N LEU A 96 -10.31 -6.13 2.49
CA LEU A 96 -8.93 -6.23 2.98
C LEU A 96 -8.58 -5.10 3.95
N SER A 97 -8.04 -5.46 5.12
CA SER A 97 -7.54 -4.51 6.13
C SER A 97 -6.64 -3.43 5.50
N PRO A 98 -6.70 -2.19 6.01
CA PRO A 98 -5.82 -1.10 5.55
C PRO A 98 -4.37 -1.56 5.51
N SER A 99 -3.65 -1.12 4.47
CA SER A 99 -2.24 -1.48 4.31
C SER A 99 -1.40 -0.27 3.97
N ILE A 100 -0.13 -0.30 4.35
CA ILE A 100 0.86 0.73 4.07
C ILE A 100 2.09 0.12 3.43
N GLU A 101 2.59 0.78 2.39
CA GLU A 101 3.81 0.39 1.71
C GLU A 101 4.95 1.30 2.14
N LEU A 102 5.95 0.70 2.78
CA LEU A 102 7.14 1.36 3.28
C LEU A 102 8.33 1.02 2.39
N VAL A 103 9.07 2.04 2.01
CA VAL A 103 10.31 1.95 1.24
C VAL A 103 11.49 2.32 2.13
N SER A 104 12.58 1.56 2.06
CA SER A 104 13.81 1.88 2.78
C SER A 104 14.30 3.29 2.42
N PRO A 105 15.06 3.98 3.30
CA PRO A 105 15.51 5.35 3.01
C PRO A 105 16.35 5.46 1.74
N ARG A 106 16.98 4.35 1.32
CA ARG A 106 17.79 4.25 0.09
C ARG A 106 16.99 3.84 -1.15
N GLY A 107 15.73 3.41 -0.99
CA GLY A 107 14.89 2.98 -2.11
C GLY A 107 15.16 1.56 -2.62
N ASP A 108 15.97 0.78 -1.91
CA ASP A 108 16.39 -0.57 -2.32
C ASP A 108 15.47 -1.70 -1.88
N GLN A 109 14.55 -1.43 -0.94
CA GLN A 109 13.59 -2.41 -0.47
C GLN A 109 12.23 -1.80 -0.18
N THR A 110 11.18 -2.53 -0.56
CA THR A 110 9.78 -2.15 -0.35
C THR A 110 9.05 -3.27 0.38
N HIS A 111 8.26 -2.92 1.39
CA HIS A 111 7.42 -3.87 2.11
C HIS A 111 6.02 -3.31 2.33
N THR A 112 5.02 -4.18 2.15
CA THR A 112 3.62 -3.83 2.44
C THR A 112 3.22 -4.45 3.77
N PHE A 113 2.74 -3.61 4.68
CA PHE A 113 2.27 -4.01 6.00
C PHE A 113 0.77 -3.83 6.08
N ARG A 114 0.07 -4.86 6.57
CA ARG A 114 -1.31 -4.67 7.03
C ARG A 114 -1.27 -3.94 8.36
N VAL A 115 -2.14 -2.96 8.53
CA VAL A 115 -2.27 -2.18 9.75
C VAL A 115 -3.72 -2.20 10.20
N THR A 116 -3.92 -2.09 11.51
CA THR A 116 -5.23 -1.92 12.11
C THR A 116 -5.38 -0.46 12.48
N GLU A 117 -6.30 0.24 11.84
CA GLU A 117 -6.50 1.66 12.11
C GLU A 117 -7.11 1.86 13.50
N GLU A 118 -6.29 2.42 14.39
CA GLU A 118 -6.64 2.74 15.78
C GLU A 118 -6.08 4.12 16.14
N LYS A 119 -6.65 4.77 17.16
CA LYS A 119 -6.16 6.07 17.62
C LYS A 119 -4.69 5.95 18.06
N GLY A 120 -3.86 6.89 17.61
CA GLY A 120 -2.43 6.89 17.89
C GLY A 120 -1.59 6.00 16.96
N LEU A 121 -2.22 5.29 16.01
CA LEU A 121 -1.49 4.56 14.97
C LEU A 121 -0.62 5.51 14.15
N VAL A 122 -1.15 6.66 13.72
CA VAL A 122 -0.39 7.67 12.97
C VAL A 122 -0.27 8.92 13.81
N TYR A 123 0.96 9.35 14.05
CA TYR A 123 1.28 10.52 14.85
C TYR A 123 2.16 11.48 14.07
N ASP A 124 1.73 12.73 13.96
CA ASP A 124 2.55 13.81 13.43
C ASP A 124 3.49 14.31 14.53
N ALA A 125 4.75 13.86 14.50
CA ALA A 125 5.72 14.25 15.52
C ALA A 125 6.14 15.73 15.39
N VAL A 126 5.94 16.34 14.23
CA VAL A 126 6.27 17.75 13.98
C VAL A 126 5.20 18.65 14.59
N ASN A 127 3.93 18.36 14.33
CA ASN A 127 2.79 19.16 14.79
C ASN A 127 2.13 18.63 16.08
N GLN A 128 2.67 17.55 16.66
CA GLN A 128 2.22 16.92 17.90
C GLN A 128 0.73 16.53 17.92
N LYS A 129 0.24 15.89 16.86
CA LYS A 129 -1.17 15.50 16.74
C LYS A 129 -1.37 14.12 16.12
N ASP A 130 -2.46 13.46 16.49
CA ASP A 130 -2.90 12.24 15.82
C ASP A 130 -3.39 12.55 14.39
N LEU A 131 -3.08 11.65 13.46
CA LEU A 131 -3.52 11.68 12.07
C LEU A 131 -4.29 10.40 11.72
N LYS A 132 -4.99 10.43 10.59
CA LYS A 132 -5.55 9.23 9.97
C LYS A 132 -4.53 8.59 9.04
N LEU A 133 -4.70 7.30 8.76
CA LEU A 133 -3.85 6.61 7.79
C LEU A 133 -3.95 7.26 6.40
N THR A 134 -5.14 7.74 6.04
CA THR A 134 -5.41 8.46 4.78
C THR A 134 -4.68 9.79 4.63
N ASP A 135 -4.17 10.37 5.71
CA ASP A 135 -3.45 11.64 5.68
C ASP A 135 -1.98 11.45 5.27
N LEU A 136 -1.49 10.21 5.28
CA LEU A 136 -0.13 9.87 4.87
C LEU A 136 0.01 9.96 3.35
N LYS A 137 0.93 10.82 2.89
CA LYS A 137 1.25 11.02 1.48
C LYS A 137 2.52 10.27 1.08
N PRO A 138 2.63 9.80 -0.18
CA PRO A 138 3.88 9.29 -0.72
C PRO A 138 5.04 10.28 -0.54
N GLY A 139 6.23 9.78 -0.22
CA GLY A 139 7.45 10.55 0.00
C GLY A 139 7.66 11.05 1.44
N LEU A 140 6.66 10.95 2.33
CA LEU A 140 6.86 11.30 3.74
C LEU A 140 7.85 10.33 4.41
N THR A 141 8.81 10.87 5.15
CA THR A 141 9.71 10.07 5.99
C THR A 141 9.07 9.81 7.35
N VAL A 142 9.04 8.53 7.73
CA VAL A 142 8.41 8.04 8.95
C VAL A 142 9.36 7.18 9.78
N ALA A 143 9.10 7.14 11.08
CA ALA A 143 9.59 6.12 11.99
C ALA A 143 8.40 5.25 12.42
N ALA A 144 8.42 3.96 12.07
CA ALA A 144 7.33 3.03 12.40
C ALA A 144 7.76 2.07 13.51
N SER A 145 7.10 2.17 14.67
CA SER A 145 7.32 1.25 15.79
C SER A 145 6.59 -0.06 15.54
N PHE A 146 7.21 -1.17 15.91
CA PHE A 146 6.61 -2.49 15.77
C PHE A 146 6.87 -3.38 16.98
N ASN A 147 5.99 -4.37 17.13
CA ASN A 147 6.18 -5.52 18.00
C ASN A 147 6.12 -6.80 17.17
N CYS A 148 6.94 -7.78 17.53
CA CYS A 148 6.90 -9.12 16.98
C CYS A 148 6.97 -10.19 18.07
N PHE A 149 6.14 -11.22 17.92
CA PHE A 149 6.04 -12.34 18.86
C PHE A 149 6.20 -13.65 18.07
N PRO A 150 7.45 -14.13 17.87
CA PRO A 150 7.72 -15.38 17.13
C PRO A 150 6.88 -16.57 17.63
N ASP A 151 6.75 -16.69 18.95
CA ASP A 151 6.03 -17.82 19.58
C ASP A 151 4.51 -17.74 19.42
N GLN A 152 3.96 -16.61 18.96
CA GLN A 152 2.54 -16.41 18.69
C GLN A 152 2.26 -16.49 17.19
N ASN A 153 2.74 -17.56 16.54
CA ASN A 153 2.60 -17.76 15.09
C ASN A 153 3.22 -16.61 14.27
N ASN A 154 4.40 -16.13 14.68
CA ASN A 154 5.09 -14.98 14.07
C ASN A 154 4.25 -13.69 14.01
N LEU A 155 3.39 -13.46 15.00
CA LEU A 155 2.54 -12.27 15.07
C LEU A 155 3.39 -11.01 15.01
N PHE A 156 3.23 -10.23 13.95
CA PHE A 156 3.87 -8.93 13.75
C PHE A 156 2.80 -7.84 13.71
N LYS A 157 3.04 -6.73 14.44
CA LYS A 157 2.16 -5.56 14.46
C LYS A 157 2.97 -4.28 14.40
N ILE A 158 2.65 -3.39 13.46
CA ILE A 158 3.01 -1.98 13.55
C ILE A 158 2.13 -1.34 14.63
N THR A 159 2.74 -0.74 15.63
CA THR A 159 2.05 -0.14 16.77
C THR A 159 1.90 1.38 16.63
N GLN A 160 2.81 2.03 15.92
CA GLN A 160 2.75 3.47 15.64
C GLN A 160 3.56 3.82 14.39
N ILE A 161 3.16 4.86 13.68
CA ILE A 161 3.80 5.46 12.52
C ILE A 161 3.96 6.95 12.85
N SER A 162 5.17 7.35 13.22
CA SER A 162 5.51 8.73 13.51
C SER A 162 6.00 9.42 12.24
N VAL A 163 5.29 10.46 11.79
CA VAL A 163 5.73 11.31 10.69
C VAL A 163 6.82 12.24 11.20
N THR A 164 8.02 12.11 10.62
CA THR A 164 9.24 12.82 11.07
C THR A 164 9.65 13.95 10.12
N SER A 165 8.84 14.21 9.09
CA SER A 165 9.05 15.24 8.08
C SER A 165 7.80 16.10 7.97
N GLU A 166 7.95 17.38 7.58
CA GLU A 166 6.81 18.26 7.39
C GLU A 166 5.86 17.72 6.32
N ILE A 167 4.57 17.67 6.67
CA ILE A 167 3.50 17.34 5.72
C ILE A 167 3.25 18.61 4.89
N LYS A 168 3.73 18.63 3.65
CA LYS A 168 3.44 19.68 2.67
C LYS A 168 2.05 19.54 2.07
#